data_AF-A0A811NW12-F1
#
_entry.id   AF-A0A811NW12-F1
#
_cell.length_a   1.000
_cell.length_b   1.000
_cell.length_c   1.000
_cell.angle_alpha   90.00
_cell.angle_beta   90.00
_cell.angle_gamma   90.00
#
_symmetry.space_group_name_H-M   'P 1'
#
loop_
_entity.id
_entity.type
_entity.pdbx_description
1 polymer ?
#
loop_
_entity_poly.entity_id
_entity_poly.type
_entity_poly.pdbx_seq_one_letter_code
_entity_poly.pdbx_strand_id
1 'polypeptide(L)'
;MPHATAATSTEDFIAAFKKPLMMPVLSSPPRLRLTWVARARAGELDDSELVPKRSARLAAKSRHREQKPEAQARRVMMKCLGFKVETELPDEASFEEFQTAFKLPLLTSTREAMHVIFPGRNLRA
;
A
#
# COMPACT_ATOMS: atom_id res chain seq x y z
N MET A 1 -41.56 -19.62 60.18
CA MET A 1 -42.16 -19.71 58.83
C MET A 1 -41.09 -19.41 57.80
N PRO A 2 -40.48 -20.41 57.12
CA PRO A 2 -39.55 -20.14 56.03
C PRO A 2 -40.30 -19.89 54.70
N HIS A 3 -39.94 -18.82 53.99
CA HIS A 3 -40.44 -18.51 52.65
C HIS A 3 -39.84 -19.48 51.63
N ALA A 4 -40.71 -20.25 50.97
CA ALA A 4 -40.33 -21.11 49.86
C ALA A 4 -39.87 -20.26 48.66
N THR A 5 -38.61 -20.43 48.26
CA THR A 5 -38.03 -19.81 47.06
C THR A 5 -38.50 -20.64 45.86
N ALA A 6 -39.41 -20.12 45.05
CA ALA A 6 -39.85 -20.78 43.83
C ALA A 6 -38.67 -20.84 42.84
N ALA A 7 -38.18 -22.05 42.56
CA ALA A 7 -37.20 -22.26 41.50
C ALA A 7 -37.89 -22.00 40.15
N THR A 8 -37.66 -20.82 39.57
CA THR A 8 -38.14 -20.49 38.22
C THR A 8 -37.40 -21.35 37.20
N SER A 9 -38.15 -22.03 36.31
CA SER A 9 -37.56 -22.86 35.26
C SER A 9 -36.69 -22.03 34.33
N THR A 10 -35.59 -22.61 33.84
CA THR A 10 -34.72 -21.98 32.84
C THR A 10 -35.49 -21.52 31.60
N GLU A 11 -36.51 -22.26 31.19
CA GLU A 11 -37.39 -21.88 30.08
C GLU A 11 -38.16 -20.59 30.36
N ASP A 12 -38.68 -20.40 31.57
CA ASP A 12 -39.43 -19.20 31.95
C ASP A 12 -38.52 -17.97 32.01
N PHE A 13 -37.29 -18.16 32.49
CA PHE A 13 -36.27 -17.12 32.47
C PHE A 13 -35.95 -16.70 31.02
N ILE A 14 -35.75 -17.65 30.11
CA ILE A 14 -35.49 -17.36 28.69
C ILE A 14 -36.71 -16.69 28.04
N ALA A 15 -37.93 -17.13 28.37
CA ALA A 15 -39.16 -16.56 27.83
C ALA A 15 -39.35 -15.09 28.23
N ALA A 16 -38.85 -14.68 29.40
CA ALA A 16 -38.92 -13.29 29.86
C ALA A 16 -38.15 -12.32 28.94
N PHE A 17 -37.00 -12.73 28.40
CA PHE A 17 -36.17 -11.88 27.51
C PHE A 17 -36.66 -11.81 26.06
N LYS A 18 -37.55 -12.72 25.65
CA LYS A 18 -38.12 -12.71 24.29
C LYS A 18 -39.31 -11.78 24.14
N LYS A 19 -39.81 -11.17 25.24
CA LYS A 19 -40.92 -10.23 25.19
C LYS A 19 -40.49 -8.92 24.52
N PRO A 20 -41.20 -8.46 23.47
CA PRO A 20 -40.88 -7.19 22.83
C PRO A 20 -41.07 -6.04 23.83
N LEU A 21 -40.16 -5.07 23.80
CA LEU A 21 -40.22 -3.89 24.66
C LEU A 21 -41.49 -3.10 24.34
N MET A 22 -42.34 -2.85 25.34
CA MET A 22 -43.59 -2.12 25.17
C MET A 22 -43.39 -0.66 24.77
N MET A 23 -42.20 -0.10 25.03
CA MET A 23 -41.83 1.24 24.63
C MET A 23 -40.50 1.21 23.86
N PRO A 24 -40.41 1.90 22.71
CA PRO A 24 -39.14 2.08 22.02
C PRO A 24 -38.21 2.90 22.91
N VAL A 25 -37.01 2.38 23.17
CA VAL A 25 -36.00 3.03 24.02
C VAL A 25 -35.51 4.35 23.41
N LEU A 26 -35.64 4.50 22.08
CA LEU A 26 -35.27 5.70 21.33
C LEU A 26 -36.50 6.27 20.63
N SER A 27 -36.73 7.58 20.80
CA SER A 27 -37.85 8.30 20.19
C SER A 27 -37.73 8.46 18.67
N SER A 28 -36.50 8.41 18.14
CA SER A 28 -36.24 8.59 16.72
C SER A 28 -35.67 7.32 16.09
N PRO A 29 -36.06 6.98 14.85
CA PRO A 29 -35.44 5.88 14.12
C PRO A 29 -33.93 6.11 13.98
N PRO A 30 -33.11 5.04 14.02
CA PRO A 30 -31.67 5.16 13.89
C PRO A 30 -31.34 5.88 12.58
N ARG A 31 -30.72 7.06 12.70
CA ARG A 31 -30.36 7.87 11.54
C ARG A 31 -29.37 7.10 10.68
N LEU A 32 -29.70 6.93 9.39
CA LEU A 32 -28.78 6.33 8.43
C LEU A 32 -27.51 7.19 8.38
N ARG A 33 -26.35 6.60 8.68
CA ARG A 33 -25.07 7.29 8.57
C ARG A 33 -24.78 7.51 7.08
N LEU A 34 -25.18 8.66 6.54
CA LEU A 34 -24.79 9.06 5.19
C LEU A 34 -23.27 9.16 5.13
N THR A 35 -22.67 8.42 4.20
CA THR A 35 -21.24 8.50 3.92
C THR A 35 -20.90 9.89 3.39
N TRP A 36 -19.66 10.29 3.60
CA TRP A 36 -19.11 11.56 3.09
C TRP A 36 -19.43 11.77 1.60
N VAL A 37 -19.28 10.71 0.79
CA VAL A 37 -19.54 10.74 -0.65
C VAL A 37 -21.01 11.00 -0.96
N ALA A 38 -21.93 10.44 -0.17
CA ALA A 38 -23.37 10.66 -0.36
C ALA A 38 -23.75 12.12 -0.07
N ARG A 39 -23.17 12.74 0.96
CA ARG A 39 -23.41 14.15 1.31
C ARG A 39 -22.82 15.11 0.30
N ALA A 40 -21.61 14.83 -0.18
CA ALA A 40 -20.98 15.60 -1.25
C ALA A 40 -21.84 15.61 -2.52
N ARG A 41 -22.41 14.45 -2.90
CA ARG A 41 -23.30 14.35 -4.08
C ARG A 41 -24.64 15.04 -3.90
N ALA A 42 -25.14 15.13 -2.67
CA ALA A 42 -26.38 15.82 -2.35
C ALA A 42 -26.22 17.35 -2.26
N GLY A 43 -25.01 17.88 -2.47
CA GLY A 43 -24.72 19.31 -2.32
C GLY A 43 -24.84 19.81 -0.88
N GLU A 44 -24.82 18.91 0.10
CA GLU A 44 -24.95 19.24 1.53
C GLU A 44 -23.61 19.76 2.11
N LEU A 45 -22.49 19.46 1.45
CA LEU A 45 -21.15 19.89 1.86
C LEU A 45 -20.68 21.04 0.97
N ASP A 46 -20.17 22.10 1.59
CA ASP A 46 -19.54 23.23 0.89
C ASP A 46 -18.20 22.81 0.27
N ASP A 47 -17.78 23.48 -0.81
CA ASP A 47 -16.53 23.18 -1.53
C ASP A 47 -15.30 23.22 -0.60
N SER A 48 -15.32 24.07 0.43
CA SER A 48 -14.26 24.14 1.45
C SER A 48 -14.18 22.91 2.35
N GLU A 49 -15.29 22.19 2.53
CA GLU A 49 -15.36 20.92 3.24
C GLU A 49 -14.93 19.76 2.35
N LEU A 50 -15.22 19.83 1.04
CA LEU A 50 -14.85 18.81 0.06
C LEU A 50 -13.34 18.64 -0.10
N VAL A 51 -12.56 19.71 0.11
CA VAL A 51 -11.09 19.64 0.14
C VAL A 51 -10.67 18.86 1.39
N PRO A 52 -10.08 17.65 1.25
CA PRO A 52 -9.66 16.89 2.43
C PRO A 52 -8.65 17.74 3.20
N LYS A 53 -8.95 18.17 4.44
CA LYS A 53 -8.05 18.98 5.30
C LYS A 53 -6.61 18.44 5.42
N ARG A 54 -6.40 17.16 5.08
CA ARG A 54 -5.08 16.50 5.02
C ARG A 54 -4.25 16.88 3.79
N SER A 55 -4.84 17.36 2.69
CA SER A 55 -4.11 17.77 1.49
C SER A 55 -3.21 18.96 1.77
N ALA A 56 -3.65 19.93 2.59
CA ALA A 56 -2.81 21.03 3.07
C ALA A 56 -1.63 20.53 3.90
N ARG A 57 -1.87 19.56 4.81
CA ARG A 57 -0.79 18.90 5.58
C ARG A 57 0.17 18.11 4.69
N LEU A 58 -0.32 17.47 3.64
CA LEU A 58 0.50 16.72 2.68
C LEU A 58 1.31 17.66 1.77
N ALA A 59 0.72 18.77 1.33
CA ALA A 59 1.41 19.83 0.58
C ALA A 59 2.52 20.48 1.43
N ALA A 60 2.28 20.71 2.72
CA ALA A 60 3.31 21.18 3.66
C ALA A 60 4.46 20.17 3.84
N LYS A 61 4.19 18.87 3.74
CA LYS A 61 5.21 17.81 3.77
C LYS A 61 6.04 17.70 2.49
N SER A 62 5.65 18.34 1.38
CA SER A 62 6.43 18.27 0.14
C SER A 62 7.80 18.93 0.24
N ARG A 63 7.97 19.90 1.17
CA ARG A 63 9.25 20.60 1.42
C ARG A 63 10.38 19.68 1.90
N HIS A 64 10.03 18.50 2.44
CA HIS A 64 11.00 17.50 2.91
C HIS A 64 11.05 16.26 2.01
N ARG A 65 10.38 16.26 0.84
CA ARG A 65 10.65 15.23 -0.15
C ARG A 65 12.09 15.39 -0.60
N GLU A 66 12.86 14.30 -0.51
CA GLU A 66 14.19 14.28 -1.13
C GLU A 66 14.06 14.69 -2.60
N GLN A 67 14.97 15.52 -3.09
CA GLN A 67 14.95 16.06 -4.46
C GLN A 67 14.80 14.99 -5.54
N LYS A 68 15.19 13.74 -5.25
CA LYS A 68 15.18 12.60 -6.18
C LYS A 68 14.72 11.33 -5.46
N PRO A 69 13.40 11.12 -5.27
CA PRO A 69 12.88 9.94 -4.59
C PRO A 69 13.29 8.63 -5.30
N GLU A 70 13.48 8.68 -6.60
CA GLU A 70 13.99 7.55 -7.40
C GLU A 70 15.44 7.21 -7.04
N ALA A 71 16.30 8.21 -6.83
CA ALA A 71 17.68 7.98 -6.41
C ALA A 71 17.76 7.45 -4.97
N GLN A 72 16.81 7.85 -4.11
CA GLN A 72 16.66 7.29 -2.77
C GLN A 72 16.23 5.82 -2.84
N ALA A 73 15.19 5.52 -3.61
CA ALA A 73 14.71 4.16 -3.80
C ALA A 73 15.80 3.24 -4.37
N ARG A 74 16.56 3.71 -5.37
CA ARG A 74 17.72 2.99 -5.91
C ARG A 74 18.79 2.73 -4.85
N ARG A 75 19.14 3.73 -4.03
CA ARG A 75 20.12 3.56 -2.93
C ARG A 75 19.65 2.56 -1.89
N VAL A 76 18.38 2.62 -1.49
CA VAL A 76 17.78 1.67 -0.53
C VAL A 76 17.78 0.26 -1.12
N MET A 77 17.36 0.11 -2.38
CA MET A 77 17.38 -1.19 -3.08
C MET A 77 18.79 -1.77 -3.18
N MET A 78 19.79 -0.97 -3.56
CA MET A 78 21.19 -1.41 -3.59
C MET A 78 21.66 -1.88 -2.22
N LYS A 79 21.34 -1.13 -1.16
CA LYS A 79 21.65 -1.52 0.22
C LYS A 79 20.96 -2.81 0.65
N CYS A 80 19.69 -2.99 0.30
CA CYS A 80 18.93 -4.21 0.60
C CYS A 80 19.47 -5.44 -0.13
N LEU A 81 19.98 -5.26 -1.34
CA LEU A 81 20.61 -6.31 -2.15
C LEU A 81 22.09 -6.58 -1.77
N GLY A 82 22.60 -5.94 -0.71
CA GLY A 82 23.99 -6.12 -0.26
C GLY A 82 25.02 -5.31 -1.05
N PHE A 83 24.62 -4.53 -2.05
CA PHE A 83 25.49 -3.59 -2.75
C PHE A 83 25.69 -2.33 -1.89
N LYS A 84 26.62 -2.39 -0.94
CA LYS A 84 27.25 -1.20 -0.37
C LYS A 84 28.25 -0.69 -1.39
N VAL A 85 27.80 0.12 -2.34
CA VAL A 85 28.73 0.85 -3.19
C VAL A 85 29.28 2.00 -2.35
N GLU A 86 30.38 1.75 -1.64
CA GLU A 86 31.41 2.77 -1.58
C GLU A 86 31.80 3.00 -3.04
N THR A 87 31.65 4.23 -3.53
CA THR A 87 32.14 4.62 -4.86
C THR A 87 33.66 4.70 -4.79
N GLU A 88 34.29 3.59 -4.39
CA GLU A 88 35.72 3.38 -4.52
C GLU A 88 35.96 3.31 -6.02
N LEU A 89 36.95 4.08 -6.49
CA LEU A 89 37.42 3.97 -7.86
C LEU A 89 37.83 2.50 -8.05
N PRO A 90 37.30 1.78 -9.05
CA PRO A 90 37.78 0.44 -9.33
C PRO A 90 39.28 0.50 -9.60
N ASP A 91 40.00 -0.54 -9.16
CA ASP A 91 41.43 -0.65 -9.42
C ASP A 91 41.71 -0.52 -10.92
N GLU A 92 42.68 0.32 -11.27
CA GLU A 92 43.01 0.67 -12.65
C GLU A 92 43.37 -0.59 -13.46
N ALA A 93 44.06 -1.53 -12.83
CA ALA A 93 44.40 -2.82 -13.44
C ALA A 93 43.15 -3.66 -13.75
N SER A 94 42.18 -3.69 -12.84
CA SER A 94 40.91 -4.39 -13.05
C SER A 94 40.06 -3.73 -14.14
N PHE A 95 40.07 -2.40 -14.22
CA PHE A 95 39.37 -1.66 -15.27
C PHE A 95 40.00 -1.93 -16.65
N GLU A 96 41.33 -1.94 -16.77
CA GLU A 96 42.02 -2.29 -18.02
C GLU A 96 41.80 -3.76 -18.42
N GLU A 97 41.79 -4.69 -17.47
CA GLU A 97 41.43 -6.09 -17.72
C GLU A 97 40.01 -6.22 -18.28
N PHE A 98 39.06 -5.48 -17.70
CA PHE A 98 37.69 -5.43 -18.24
C PHE A 98 37.68 -4.88 -19.67
N GLN A 99 38.36 -3.76 -19.92
CA GLN A 99 38.41 -3.17 -21.26
C GLN A 99 39.02 -4.14 -22.29
N THR A 100 40.08 -4.85 -21.91
CA THR A 100 40.73 -5.83 -22.79
C THR A 100 39.86 -7.06 -23.04
N ALA A 101 39.19 -7.58 -22.00
CA ALA A 101 38.30 -8.74 -22.11
C ALA A 101 37.13 -8.48 -23.08
N PHE A 102 36.55 -7.28 -23.08
CA PHE A 102 35.40 -6.93 -23.93
C PHE A 102 35.76 -6.32 -25.29
N LYS A 103 37.04 -5.97 -25.53
CA LYS A 103 37.54 -5.57 -26.86
C LYS A 103 37.80 -6.76 -27.78
N LEU A 104 38.03 -7.95 -27.21
CA LEU A 104 38.22 -9.15 -28.00
C LEU A 104 36.92 -9.52 -28.73
N PRO A 105 36.99 -9.85 -30.03
CA PRO A 105 35.83 -10.37 -30.75
C PRO A 105 35.26 -11.58 -30.01
N LEU A 106 33.94 -11.62 -29.82
CA LEU A 106 33.27 -12.79 -29.27
C LEU A 106 33.63 -14.02 -30.09
N LEU A 107 33.89 -15.14 -29.40
CA LEU A 107 34.04 -16.44 -30.04
C LEU A 107 32.80 -16.71 -30.92
N THR A 108 33.03 -17.32 -32.09
CA THR A 108 31.98 -17.62 -33.07
C THR A 108 30.80 -18.38 -32.44
N SER A 109 31.11 -19.40 -31.64
CA SER A 109 30.12 -20.18 -30.88
C SER A 109 29.32 -19.32 -29.89
N THR A 110 29.98 -18.42 -29.16
CA THR A 110 29.31 -17.50 -28.21
C THR A 110 28.39 -16.52 -28.94
N ARG A 111 28.82 -16.03 -30.11
CA ARG A 111 28.01 -15.14 -30.95
C ARG A 111 26.78 -15.85 -31.51
N GLU A 112 26.94 -17.08 -32.01
CA GLU A 112 25.82 -17.91 -32.48
C GLU A 112 24.82 -18.20 -31.36
N ALA A 113 25.31 -18.55 -30.16
CA ALA A 113 24.48 -18.73 -28.98
C ALA A 113 23.73 -17.43 -28.62
N MET A 114 24.38 -16.27 -28.71
CA MET A 114 23.72 -14.96 -28.51
C MET A 114 22.58 -14.73 -29.49
N HIS A 115 22.73 -15.13 -30.77
CA HIS A 115 21.67 -15.03 -31.77
C HIS A 115 20.48 -15.97 -31.49
N VAL A 116 20.72 -17.12 -30.85
CA VAL A 116 19.67 -18.06 -30.43
C VAL A 116 18.93 -17.57 -29.17
N ILE A 117 19.66 -17.06 -28.17
CA ILE A 117 19.10 -16.60 -26.89
C ILE A 117 18.38 -15.25 -27.06
N PHE A 118 18.93 -14.38 -27.90
CA PHE A 118 18.38 -13.06 -28.19
C PHE A 118 18.01 -12.98 -29.67
N PRO A 119 16.94 -13.66 -30.10
CA PRO A 119 16.42 -13.49 -31.44
C PRO A 119 16.06 -12.01 -31.60
N GLY A 120 16.72 -11.35 -32.56
CA GLY A 120 16.61 -9.92 -32.76
C GLY A 120 15.15 -9.48 -32.77
N ARG A 121 14.85 -8.39 -32.07
CA ARG A 121 13.58 -7.69 -32.24
C ARG A 121 13.62 -7.14 -33.66
N ASN A 122 13.06 -7.89 -34.62
CA ASN A 122 12.91 -7.41 -35.98
C ASN A 122 12.30 -6.01 -35.92
N LEU A 123 13.07 -5.04 -36.39
CA LEU A 123 12.59 -3.69 -36.66
C LEU A 123 11.31 -3.87 -37.47
N ARG A 124 10.21 -3.37 -36.93
CA ARG A 124 8.91 -3.37 -37.62
C ARG A 124 9.13 -2.71 -38.98
N ALA A 125 8.88 -3.48 -40.04
CA ALA A 125 8.75 -2.97 -41.40
C ALA A 125 7.54 -2.03 -41.48
#